data_AF-A0A816CD94-F1
#
_entry.id   AF-A0A816CD94-F1
#
_cell.length_a   1.000
_cell.length_b   1.000
_cell.length_c   1.000
_cell.angle_alpha   90.00
_cell.angle_beta   90.00
_cell.angle_gamma   90.00
#
_symmetry.space_group_name_H-M   'P 1'
#
loop_
_entity.id
_entity.type
_entity.pdbx_description
1 polymer ?
#
loop_
_entity_poly.entity_id
_entity_poly.type
_entity_poly.pdbx_seq_one_letter_code
_entity_poly.pdbx_strand_id
1 'polypeptide(L)'
;EIRPFQGTTFNSVEHVLIYDTLPKTNCANYFPNVNQWTINHCPEIPHEPLVNIINRIIPLDQLSKLVIKDFDVPFEQLINILYVICNLVTFKSDPLYLNDVDLNSIQQTKRFCCVSDRNKIRTVDMSYKYRLIKTLDMPYKYTLKKLQLFIKLFRRLEHLTVEVNTTELERTVEYLIVPRSNDTIRNRPFTVTLRCINGPYTAVISGTEIRPDHNEITPRIL
;
A
#
# COMPACT_ATOMS: atom_id res chain seq x y z
N GLU A 1 -24.49 -7.64 21.29
CA GLU A 1 -23.47 -7.77 22.35
C GLU A 1 -22.36 -8.67 21.88
N ILE A 2 -21.13 -8.17 21.78
CA ILE A 2 -19.94 -8.98 21.49
C ILE A 2 -19.46 -9.50 22.85
N ARG A 3 -19.60 -10.80 23.12
CA ARG A 3 -19.14 -11.40 24.37
C ARG A 3 -17.61 -11.31 24.46
N PRO A 4 -17.03 -11.10 25.66
CA PRO A 4 -15.58 -11.10 25.82
C PRO A 4 -15.00 -12.48 25.53
N PHE A 5 -13.85 -12.47 24.85
CA PHE A 5 -13.08 -13.63 24.43
C PHE A 5 -12.57 -14.44 25.64
N GLN A 6 -12.78 -15.76 25.66
CA GLN A 6 -12.19 -16.70 26.65
C GLN A 6 -10.93 -17.38 26.09
N GLY A 7 -10.09 -16.61 25.42
CA GLY A 7 -8.89 -17.09 24.75
C GLY A 7 -7.59 -16.85 25.53
N THR A 8 -6.52 -17.54 25.14
CA THR A 8 -5.17 -17.24 25.64
C THR A 8 -4.74 -15.87 25.10
N THR A 9 -4.32 -14.98 26.00
CA THR A 9 -3.88 -13.63 25.64
C THR A 9 -2.37 -13.56 25.58
N PHE A 10 -1.82 -13.06 24.47
CA PHE A 10 -0.37 -12.97 24.25
C PHE A 10 0.11 -11.51 24.30
N ASN A 11 0.49 -11.05 25.49
CA ASN A 11 0.84 -9.65 25.73
C ASN A 11 2.20 -9.21 25.17
N SER A 12 3.11 -10.13 24.85
CA SER A 12 4.45 -9.79 24.34
C SER A 12 4.54 -9.75 22.82
N VAL A 13 3.46 -10.07 22.11
CA VAL A 13 3.48 -10.19 20.64
C VAL A 13 3.13 -8.83 20.02
N GLU A 14 4.08 -8.28 19.25
CA GLU A 14 3.92 -7.00 18.54
C GLU A 14 3.62 -7.17 17.05
N HIS A 15 3.92 -8.35 16.49
CA HIS A 15 3.73 -8.66 15.08
C HIS A 15 2.98 -9.98 14.90
N VAL A 16 1.87 -9.93 14.17
CA VAL A 16 1.14 -11.13 13.74
C VAL A 16 1.26 -11.31 12.24
N LEU A 17 1.53 -12.55 11.85
CA LEU A 17 1.59 -13.01 10.47
C LEU A 17 0.51 -14.08 10.27
N ILE A 18 -0.35 -13.88 9.28
CA ILE A 18 -1.43 -14.80 8.91
C ILE A 18 -1.11 -15.39 7.54
N TYR A 19 -1.17 -16.72 7.43
CA TYR A 19 -0.89 -17.49 6.22
C TYR A 19 -2.17 -18.15 5.69
N ASP A 20 -2.32 -18.18 4.36
CA ASP A 20 -3.19 -19.03 3.52
C ASP A 20 -4.67 -19.13 3.90
N THR A 21 -4.97 -19.72 5.05
CA THR A 21 -6.34 -19.93 5.52
C THR A 21 -6.54 -19.17 6.82
N LEU A 22 -7.54 -18.29 6.83
CA LEU A 22 -8.00 -17.71 8.09
C LEU A 22 -8.37 -18.87 9.02
N PRO A 23 -7.97 -18.80 10.30
CA PRO A 23 -8.43 -19.78 11.27
C PRO A 23 -9.96 -19.81 11.20
N LYS A 24 -10.51 -21.01 10.96
CA LYS A 24 -11.95 -21.27 11.12
C LYS A 24 -12.37 -20.57 12.41
N THR A 25 -13.46 -19.82 12.35
CA THR A 25 -14.05 -18.84 13.29
C THR A 25 -13.82 -18.96 14.81
N ASN A 26 -13.24 -20.05 15.30
CA ASN A 26 -12.78 -20.33 16.66
C ASN A 26 -11.27 -20.12 16.86
N CYS A 27 -10.69 -19.00 16.42
CA CYS A 27 -9.31 -18.69 16.77
C CYS A 27 -9.27 -18.30 18.26
N ALA A 28 -8.75 -19.15 19.14
CA ALA A 28 -8.77 -18.95 20.60
C ALA A 28 -7.70 -17.97 21.12
N ASN A 29 -6.99 -17.26 20.24
CA ASN A 29 -5.86 -16.42 20.61
C ASN A 29 -6.16 -14.96 20.28
N TYR A 30 -5.95 -14.08 21.27
CA TYR A 30 -6.04 -12.63 21.10
C TYR A 30 -4.70 -11.99 21.43
N PHE A 31 -4.27 -11.05 20.59
CA PHE A 31 -2.96 -10.41 20.69
C PHE A 31 -3.13 -8.89 20.88
N PRO A 32 -3.28 -8.42 22.13
CA PRO A 32 -3.70 -7.06 22.44
C PRO A 32 -2.65 -5.98 22.15
N ASN A 33 -1.37 -6.34 21.96
CA ASN A 33 -0.26 -5.38 21.78
C ASN A 33 0.32 -5.39 20.35
N VAL A 34 -0.35 -6.05 19.40
CA VAL A 34 0.09 -6.11 18.01
C VAL A 34 -0.01 -4.75 17.34
N ASN A 35 1.12 -4.23 16.87
CA ASN A 35 1.22 -2.98 16.13
C ASN A 35 1.53 -3.20 14.63
N GLN A 36 1.92 -4.44 14.26
CA GLN A 36 2.25 -4.83 12.91
C GLN A 36 1.45 -6.06 12.49
N TRP A 37 0.85 -5.99 11.31
CA TRP A 37 0.16 -7.12 10.70
C TRP A 37 0.76 -7.46 9.34
N THR A 38 1.02 -8.74 9.10
CA THR A 38 1.35 -9.26 7.78
C THR A 38 0.32 -10.27 7.32
N ILE A 39 -0.19 -10.07 6.11
CA ILE A 39 -1.04 -11.00 5.38
C ILE A 39 -0.14 -11.65 4.34
N ASN A 40 -0.02 -12.97 4.37
CA ASN A 40 0.64 -13.74 3.34
C ASN A 40 -0.40 -14.61 2.65
N HIS A 41 -0.70 -14.30 1.38
CA HIS A 41 -1.81 -14.86 0.63
C HIS A 41 -3.16 -14.48 1.25
N CYS A 42 -4.00 -13.74 0.53
CA CYS A 42 -5.32 -13.41 1.05
C CYS A 42 -6.25 -14.61 0.84
N PRO A 43 -6.89 -15.14 1.89
CA PRO A 43 -7.78 -16.28 1.76
C PRO A 43 -8.95 -15.97 0.84
N GLU A 44 -9.51 -17.03 0.22
CA GLU A 44 -10.78 -16.96 -0.49
C GLU A 44 -11.81 -16.18 0.32
N ILE A 45 -12.50 -15.27 -0.36
CA ILE A 45 -13.38 -14.25 0.24
C ILE A 45 -14.33 -14.94 1.22
N PRO A 46 -14.16 -14.75 2.55
CA PRO A 46 -15.04 -15.35 3.51
C PRO A 46 -16.45 -14.76 3.33
N HIS A 47 -17.49 -15.51 3.71
CA HIS A 47 -18.86 -14.98 3.80
C HIS A 47 -18.97 -13.76 4.73
N GLU A 48 -17.97 -13.56 5.60
CA GLU A 48 -17.83 -12.40 6.49
C GLU A 48 -16.65 -11.50 6.02
N PRO A 49 -16.76 -10.16 6.10
CA PRO A 49 -15.65 -9.26 5.78
C PRO A 49 -14.38 -9.61 6.57
N LEU A 50 -13.24 -9.70 5.87
CA LEU A 50 -11.93 -10.02 6.47
C LEU A 50 -11.65 -9.20 7.73
N VAL A 51 -11.99 -7.92 7.68
CA VAL A 51 -11.77 -6.97 8.77
C VAL A 51 -12.42 -7.40 10.09
N ASN A 52 -13.63 -7.97 10.04
CA ASN A 52 -14.32 -8.43 11.24
C ASN A 52 -13.65 -9.66 11.85
N ILE A 53 -13.17 -10.58 11.02
CA ILE A 53 -12.48 -11.79 11.45
C ILE A 53 -11.17 -11.40 12.13
N ILE A 54 -10.43 -10.48 11.52
CA ILE A 54 -9.13 -10.04 12.02
C ILE A 54 -9.25 -9.23 13.32
N ASN A 55 -10.29 -8.41 13.45
CA ASN A 55 -10.51 -7.62 14.67
C ASN A 55 -10.78 -8.49 15.92
N ARG A 56 -11.10 -9.78 15.75
CA ARG A 56 -11.21 -10.77 16.84
C ARG A 56 -9.85 -11.32 17.28
N ILE A 57 -8.82 -11.18 16.45
CA ILE A 57 -7.47 -11.73 16.67
C ILE A 57 -6.53 -10.61 17.13
N ILE A 58 -6.60 -9.44 16.49
CA ILE A 58 -5.76 -8.27 16.77
C ILE A 58 -6.63 -7.01 16.82
N PRO A 59 -6.35 -6.05 17.71
CA PRO A 59 -7.01 -4.74 17.68
C PRO A 59 -6.52 -3.93 16.47
N LEU A 60 -7.39 -3.71 15.49
CA LEU A 60 -7.02 -3.06 14.23
C LEU A 60 -6.70 -1.57 14.39
N ASP A 61 -7.25 -0.92 15.41
CA ASP A 61 -7.10 0.50 15.65
C ASP A 61 -5.68 0.88 16.10
N GLN A 62 -4.90 -0.02 16.69
CA GLN A 62 -3.51 0.28 17.08
C GLN A 62 -2.45 -0.09 16.03
N LEU A 63 -2.86 -0.71 14.91
CA LEU A 63 -1.93 -1.10 13.86
C LEU A 63 -1.28 0.13 13.23
N SER A 64 0.05 0.17 13.30
CA SER A 64 0.89 1.19 12.67
C SER A 64 1.51 0.70 11.35
N LYS A 65 1.58 -0.62 11.15
CA LYS A 65 2.19 -1.22 9.96
C LYS A 65 1.38 -2.40 9.43
N LEU A 66 1.17 -2.39 8.11
CA LEU A 66 0.47 -3.42 7.36
C LEU A 66 1.36 -3.86 6.19
N VAL A 67 1.56 -5.15 6.08
CA VAL A 67 2.30 -5.78 4.98
C VAL A 67 1.37 -6.78 4.33
N ILE A 68 1.16 -6.66 3.03
CA ILE A 68 0.32 -7.59 2.27
C ILE A 68 1.15 -8.24 1.18
N LYS A 69 1.23 -9.57 1.21
CA LYS A 69 1.97 -10.36 0.23
C LYS A 69 1.02 -11.28 -0.52
N ASP A 70 1.32 -11.52 -1.79
CA ASP A 70 0.55 -12.40 -2.67
C ASP A 70 -0.96 -12.08 -2.63
N PHE A 71 -1.28 -10.78 -2.77
CA PHE A 71 -2.66 -10.29 -2.68
C PHE A 71 -3.36 -10.38 -4.03
N ASP A 72 -4.07 -11.49 -4.25
CA ASP A 72 -4.90 -11.68 -5.45
C ASP A 72 -6.36 -11.26 -5.23
N VAL A 73 -6.58 -10.27 -4.36
CA VAL A 73 -7.92 -9.83 -3.96
C VAL A 73 -8.20 -8.44 -4.52
N PRO A 74 -9.47 -8.14 -4.92
CA PRO A 74 -9.82 -6.84 -5.48
C PRO A 74 -9.42 -5.68 -4.58
N PHE A 75 -8.97 -4.59 -5.19
CA PHE A 75 -8.53 -3.38 -4.49
C PHE A 75 -9.60 -2.79 -3.55
N GLU A 76 -10.89 -3.03 -3.80
CA GLU A 76 -11.97 -2.63 -2.88
C GLU A 76 -11.80 -3.25 -1.48
N GLN A 77 -11.32 -4.49 -1.38
CA GLN A 77 -11.07 -5.10 -0.07
C GLN A 77 -9.93 -4.41 0.65
N LEU A 78 -8.89 -3.97 -0.06
CA LEU A 78 -7.85 -3.14 0.53
C LEU A 78 -8.44 -1.83 1.06
N ILE A 79 -9.32 -1.16 0.30
CA ILE A 79 -10.01 0.04 0.79
C ILE A 79 -10.84 -0.26 2.05
N ASN A 80 -11.53 -1.39 2.11
CA ASN A 80 -12.29 -1.79 3.30
C ASN A 80 -11.39 -2.03 4.52
N ILE A 81 -10.24 -2.67 4.34
CA ILE A 81 -9.24 -2.85 5.40
C ILE A 81 -8.73 -1.49 5.88
N LEU A 82 -8.30 -0.63 4.95
CA LEU A 82 -7.77 0.70 5.26
C LEU A 82 -8.81 1.64 5.89
N TYR A 83 -10.10 1.41 5.61
CA TYR A 83 -11.19 2.17 6.21
C TYR A 83 -11.31 1.94 7.73
N VAL A 84 -10.91 0.77 8.21
CA VAL A 84 -10.98 0.41 9.64
C VAL A 84 -9.65 0.67 10.35
N ILE A 85 -8.51 0.55 9.67
CA ILE A 85 -7.19 0.80 10.26
C ILE A 85 -6.86 2.30 10.25
N CYS A 86 -7.27 3.02 11.29
CA CYS A 86 -7.12 4.47 11.37
C CYS A 86 -5.70 4.96 11.70
N ASN A 87 -4.85 4.14 12.31
CA ASN A 87 -3.52 4.53 12.77
C ASN A 87 -2.37 4.02 11.89
N LEU A 88 -2.69 3.50 10.70
CA LEU A 88 -1.67 2.98 9.79
C LEU A 88 -0.71 4.08 9.33
N VAL A 89 0.59 3.87 9.53
CA VAL A 89 1.67 4.78 9.11
C VAL A 89 2.45 4.19 7.94
N THR A 90 2.70 2.87 7.98
CA THR A 90 3.47 2.16 6.96
C THR A 90 2.61 1.10 6.29
N PHE A 91 2.50 1.20 4.97
CA PHE A 91 1.87 0.19 4.13
C PHE A 91 2.94 -0.43 3.21
N LYS A 92 3.01 -1.75 3.17
CA LYS A 92 3.84 -2.48 2.21
C LYS A 92 2.99 -3.48 1.47
N SER A 93 3.21 -3.61 0.17
CA SER A 93 2.55 -4.66 -0.59
C SER A 93 3.42 -5.22 -1.69
N ASP A 94 3.13 -6.46 -2.07
CA ASP A 94 3.42 -6.91 -3.43
C ASP A 94 2.60 -6.09 -4.44
N PRO A 95 2.96 -6.14 -5.74
CA PRO A 95 2.20 -5.41 -6.74
C PRO A 95 0.74 -5.85 -6.78
N LEU A 96 -0.17 -4.90 -6.57
CA LEU A 96 -1.60 -5.20 -6.49
C LEU A 96 -2.19 -5.37 -7.89
N TYR A 97 -3.08 -6.37 -8.02
CA TYR A 97 -3.95 -6.48 -9.18
C TYR A 97 -4.99 -5.35 -9.17
N LEU A 98 -4.94 -4.52 -10.22
CA LEU A 98 -5.79 -3.34 -10.39
C LEU A 98 -6.28 -3.36 -11.84
N ASN A 99 -7.56 -3.69 -12.03
CA ASN A 99 -8.21 -3.60 -13.33
C ASN A 99 -8.54 -2.13 -13.64
N ASP A 100 -8.27 -1.68 -14.87
CA ASP A 100 -8.45 -0.29 -15.30
C ASP A 100 -9.92 0.16 -15.20
N VAL A 101 -10.87 -0.75 -15.36
CA VAL A 101 -12.31 -0.48 -15.22
C VAL A 101 -12.67 -0.07 -13.78
N ASP A 102 -12.01 -0.69 -12.79
CA ASP A 102 -12.28 -0.47 -11.38
C ASP A 102 -11.63 0.81 -10.84
N LEU A 103 -10.57 1.30 -11.49
CA LEU A 103 -9.81 2.47 -11.04
C LEU A 103 -10.65 3.76 -11.01
N ASN A 104 -11.53 3.95 -11.98
CA ASN A 104 -12.34 5.17 -12.07
C ASN A 104 -13.56 5.10 -11.15
N SER A 105 -14.20 3.94 -11.04
CA SER A 105 -15.37 3.75 -10.17
C SER A 105 -14.97 3.83 -8.69
N ILE A 106 -13.84 3.23 -8.30
CA ILE A 106 -13.42 3.19 -6.89
C ILE A 106 -13.09 4.56 -6.33
N GLN A 107 -12.49 5.45 -7.13
CA GLN A 107 -12.15 6.83 -6.74
C GLN A 107 -13.38 7.67 -6.38
N GLN A 108 -14.56 7.30 -6.89
CA GLN A 108 -15.82 8.00 -6.64
C GLN A 108 -16.56 7.46 -5.41
N THR A 109 -16.09 6.36 -4.83
CA THR A 109 -16.76 5.76 -3.67
C THR A 109 -16.56 6.60 -2.42
N LYS A 110 -17.60 6.70 -1.58
CA LYS A 110 -17.51 7.37 -0.27
C LYS A 110 -16.40 6.78 0.59
N ARG A 111 -16.20 5.46 0.54
CA ARG A 111 -15.13 4.78 1.30
C ARG A 111 -13.74 5.24 0.85
N PHE A 112 -13.48 5.31 -0.45
CA PHE A 112 -12.19 5.79 -0.96
C PHE A 112 -11.90 7.22 -0.46
N CYS A 113 -12.88 8.14 -0.58
CA CYS A 113 -12.72 9.51 -0.08
C CYS A 113 -12.45 9.53 1.44
N CYS A 114 -13.22 8.77 2.21
CA CYS A 114 -13.01 8.68 3.66
C CYS A 114 -11.62 8.14 4.02
N VAL A 115 -11.16 7.08 3.35
CA VAL A 115 -9.80 6.55 3.56
C VAL A 115 -8.79 7.64 3.21
N SER A 116 -8.92 8.27 2.03
CA SER A 116 -8.02 9.29 1.52
C SER A 116 -7.84 10.48 2.47
N ASP A 117 -8.92 10.92 3.10
CA ASP A 117 -8.92 12.06 4.01
C ASP A 117 -8.39 11.72 5.41
N ARG A 118 -8.66 10.51 5.90
CA ARG A 118 -8.42 10.14 7.30
C ARG A 118 -7.14 9.38 7.55
N ASN A 119 -6.64 8.64 6.57
CA ASN A 119 -5.48 7.79 6.78
C ASN A 119 -4.23 8.61 7.18
N LYS A 120 -3.35 7.97 7.96
CA LYS A 120 -2.10 8.56 8.46
C LYS A 120 -0.88 7.99 7.76
N ILE A 121 -1.08 7.37 6.59
CA ILE A 121 -0.03 6.62 5.90
C ILE A 121 0.97 7.62 5.34
N ARG A 122 2.23 7.45 5.75
CA ARG A 122 3.37 8.26 5.34
C ARG A 122 4.34 7.48 4.47
N THR A 123 4.36 6.16 4.60
CA THR A 123 5.28 5.30 3.86
C THR A 123 4.52 4.21 3.14
N VAL A 124 4.74 4.13 1.84
CA VAL A 124 4.20 3.09 0.96
C VAL A 124 5.34 2.42 0.22
N ASP A 125 5.42 1.10 0.35
CA ASP A 125 6.44 0.29 -0.32
C ASP A 125 5.76 -0.83 -1.10
N MET A 126 5.62 -0.61 -2.41
CA MET A 126 5.04 -1.55 -3.37
C MET A 126 6.12 -2.25 -4.20
N SER A 127 7.36 -2.29 -3.67
CA SER A 127 8.51 -2.99 -4.24
C SER A 127 8.81 -4.30 -3.51
N TYR A 128 7.80 -4.85 -2.82
CA TYR A 128 7.98 -6.08 -2.06
C TYR A 128 8.21 -7.27 -3.00
N LYS A 129 9.17 -8.12 -2.62
CA LYS A 129 9.89 -9.04 -3.51
C LYS A 129 8.99 -10.17 -4.01
N TYR A 130 8.44 -10.03 -5.21
CA TYR A 130 8.01 -11.17 -6.01
C TYR A 130 9.23 -11.82 -6.67
N ARG A 131 9.89 -12.76 -5.97
CA ARG A 131 11.21 -13.28 -6.36
C ARG A 131 11.20 -14.48 -7.32
N LEU A 132 10.07 -14.90 -7.90
CA LEU A 132 10.02 -16.27 -8.47
C LEU A 132 9.48 -16.52 -9.89
N ILE A 133 8.99 -15.55 -10.68
CA ILE A 133 8.61 -15.87 -12.07
C ILE A 133 9.12 -14.81 -13.05
N LYS A 134 10.30 -15.08 -13.60
CA LYS A 134 11.03 -14.23 -14.56
C LYS A 134 10.55 -14.38 -16.03
N THR A 135 9.51 -15.17 -16.30
CA THR A 135 9.34 -15.77 -17.65
C THR A 135 8.01 -15.52 -18.35
N LEU A 136 7.04 -14.83 -17.74
CA LEU A 136 5.75 -14.56 -18.39
C LEU A 136 5.41 -13.08 -18.31
N ASP A 137 4.72 -12.57 -19.32
CA ASP A 137 4.23 -11.20 -19.42
C ASP A 137 3.32 -10.88 -18.22
N MET A 138 3.91 -10.47 -17.10
CA MET A 138 3.18 -10.37 -15.84
C MET A 138 2.26 -9.14 -15.87
N PRO A 139 0.95 -9.29 -15.58
CA PRO A 139 -0.03 -8.19 -15.57
C PRO A 139 0.13 -7.24 -14.36
N TYR A 140 1.06 -7.56 -13.45
CA TYR A 140 1.28 -6.87 -12.17
C TYR A 140 2.21 -5.65 -12.27
N LYS A 141 2.24 -4.98 -13.43
CA LYS A 141 3.04 -3.78 -13.67
C LYS A 141 2.31 -2.55 -13.11
N TYR A 142 3.02 -1.64 -12.45
CA TYR A 142 2.47 -0.32 -12.10
C TYR A 142 2.51 0.59 -13.32
N THR A 143 1.32 0.96 -13.77
CA THR A 143 1.15 2.05 -14.73
C THR A 143 1.10 3.39 -13.99
N LEU A 144 1.33 4.47 -14.71
CA LEU A 144 1.16 5.82 -14.17
C LEU A 144 -0.23 6.02 -13.51
N LYS A 145 -1.29 5.42 -14.08
CA LYS A 145 -2.65 5.50 -13.51
C LYS A 145 -2.74 4.89 -12.11
N LYS A 146 -2.13 3.72 -11.91
CA LYS A 146 -2.08 3.06 -10.60
C LYS A 146 -1.30 3.91 -9.61
N LEU A 147 -0.16 4.47 -10.02
CA LEU A 147 0.61 5.38 -9.16
C LEU A 147 -0.21 6.60 -8.72
N GLN A 148 -0.91 7.23 -9.67
CA GLN A 148 -1.80 8.37 -9.39
C GLN A 148 -2.89 8.02 -8.38
N LEU A 149 -3.47 6.83 -8.48
CA LEU A 149 -4.44 6.34 -7.49
C LEU A 149 -3.84 6.31 -6.08
N PHE A 150 -2.64 5.76 -5.91
CA PHE A 150 -1.98 5.68 -4.60
C PHE A 150 -1.62 7.05 -4.03
N ILE A 151 -1.13 7.96 -4.87
CA ILE A 151 -0.87 9.34 -4.45
C ILE A 151 -2.16 10.02 -3.99
N LYS A 152 -3.27 9.82 -4.71
CA LYS A 152 -4.59 10.34 -4.30
C LYS A 152 -5.10 9.69 -3.02
N LEU A 153 -4.89 8.38 -2.86
CA LEU A 153 -5.34 7.65 -1.69
C LEU A 153 -4.54 8.02 -0.45
N PHE A 154 -3.25 8.33 -0.56
CA PHE A 154 -2.39 8.62 0.58
C PHE A 154 -1.94 10.08 0.57
N ARG A 155 -2.83 10.99 0.94
CA ARG A 155 -2.58 12.46 0.90
C ARG A 155 -1.45 12.94 1.82
N ARG A 156 -0.99 12.10 2.76
CA ARG A 156 0.08 12.40 3.73
C ARG A 156 1.39 11.65 3.43
N LEU A 157 1.53 11.14 2.22
CA LEU A 157 2.67 10.35 1.80
C LEU A 157 3.96 11.17 1.83
N GLU A 158 4.94 10.66 2.59
CA GLU A 158 6.30 11.20 2.69
C GLU A 158 7.26 10.34 1.86
N HIS A 159 7.01 9.02 1.78
CA HIS A 159 7.85 8.07 1.08
C HIS A 159 7.04 7.07 0.26
N LEU A 160 7.36 6.95 -1.03
CA LEU A 160 6.74 6.02 -1.95
C LEU A 160 7.83 5.21 -2.67
N THR A 161 7.81 3.89 -2.56
CA THR A 161 8.68 3.00 -3.33
C THR A 161 7.83 2.14 -4.24
N VAL A 162 8.12 2.15 -5.55
CA VAL A 162 7.35 1.40 -6.54
C VAL A 162 8.26 0.78 -7.59
N GLU A 163 7.84 -0.36 -8.13
CA GLU A 163 8.48 -0.97 -9.30
C GLU A 163 7.72 -0.60 -10.57
N VAL A 164 8.43 -0.05 -11.56
CA VAL A 164 7.87 0.40 -12.85
C VAL A 164 8.60 -0.26 -14.01
N ASN A 165 7.91 -0.40 -15.14
CA ASN A 165 8.56 -0.80 -16.39
C ASN A 165 9.36 0.38 -16.96
N THR A 166 10.43 0.08 -17.70
CA THR A 166 11.23 1.08 -18.42
C THR A 166 10.35 1.99 -19.29
N THR A 167 9.32 1.45 -19.94
CA THR A 167 8.39 2.21 -20.80
C THR A 167 7.51 3.20 -20.04
N GLU A 168 7.23 2.95 -18.76
CA GLU A 168 6.43 3.83 -17.89
C GLU A 168 7.32 4.77 -17.06
N LEU A 169 8.62 4.51 -16.98
CA LEU A 169 9.57 5.26 -16.17
C LEU A 169 9.58 6.73 -16.56
N GLU A 170 9.80 7.03 -17.85
CA GLU A 170 9.87 8.41 -18.34
C GLU A 170 8.57 9.19 -18.05
N ARG A 171 7.42 8.61 -18.39
CA ARG A 171 6.09 9.20 -18.13
C ARG A 171 5.83 9.41 -16.63
N THR A 172 6.33 8.49 -15.80
CA THR A 172 6.19 8.57 -14.35
C THR A 172 7.07 9.69 -13.78
N VAL A 173 8.33 9.77 -14.22
CA VAL A 173 9.27 10.82 -13.83
C VAL A 173 8.72 12.18 -14.25
N GLU A 174 8.28 12.33 -15.50
CA GLU A 174 7.68 13.56 -16.01
C GLU A 174 6.44 13.95 -15.19
N TYR A 175 5.54 12.99 -14.92
CA TYR A 175 4.40 13.25 -14.06
C TYR A 175 4.82 13.75 -12.68
N LEU A 176 5.82 13.16 -12.04
CA LEU A 176 6.24 13.48 -10.67
C LEU A 176 6.99 14.81 -10.54
N ILE A 177 7.73 15.22 -11.57
CA ILE A 177 8.54 16.45 -11.54
C ILE A 177 7.74 17.67 -11.98
N VAL A 178 6.84 17.54 -12.97
CA VAL A 178 6.11 18.69 -13.51
C VAL A 178 5.09 19.20 -12.48
N PRO A 179 5.22 20.45 -11.98
CA PRO A 179 4.23 21.05 -11.09
C PRO A 179 2.92 21.23 -11.86
N ARG A 180 1.80 20.71 -11.34
CA ARG A 180 0.47 20.92 -11.92
C ARG A 180 -0.34 21.79 -10.98
N SER A 181 -0.91 22.87 -11.52
CA SER A 181 -1.61 23.93 -10.78
C SER A 181 -2.81 23.47 -9.94
N ASN A 182 -3.27 22.21 -10.09
CA ASN A 182 -4.46 21.67 -9.42
C ASN A 182 -4.16 20.54 -8.42
N ASP A 183 -2.91 20.11 -8.23
CA ASP A 183 -2.57 18.99 -7.32
C ASP A 183 -2.10 19.50 -5.94
N THR A 184 -3.05 19.71 -5.03
CA THR A 184 -2.80 20.15 -3.64
C THR A 184 -1.96 19.19 -2.80
N ILE A 185 -1.78 17.94 -3.27
CA ILE A 185 -1.00 16.90 -2.58
C ILE A 185 0.51 17.19 -2.65
N ARG A 186 0.98 17.98 -3.62
CA ARG A 186 2.42 18.21 -3.87
C ARG A 186 3.06 19.35 -3.08
N ASN A 187 2.31 20.01 -2.20
CA ASN A 187 2.84 21.12 -1.39
C ASN A 187 3.65 20.67 -0.17
N ARG A 188 4.02 19.38 -0.10
CA ARG A 188 4.82 18.80 0.99
C ARG A 188 6.03 18.05 0.44
N PRO A 189 7.15 18.02 1.18
CA PRO A 189 8.25 17.12 0.93
C PRO A 189 7.72 15.69 0.73
N PHE A 190 7.97 15.09 -0.43
CA PHE A 190 7.74 13.66 -0.62
C PHE A 190 8.89 13.09 -1.45
N THR A 191 9.28 11.86 -1.12
CA THR A 191 10.30 11.12 -1.84
C THR A 191 9.66 9.94 -2.55
N VAL A 192 9.87 9.84 -3.87
CA VAL A 192 9.49 8.67 -4.67
C VAL A 192 10.73 7.94 -5.12
N THR A 193 10.83 6.66 -4.80
CA THR A 193 11.83 5.74 -5.30
C THR A 193 11.20 4.83 -6.36
N LEU A 194 11.57 5.03 -7.62
CA LEU A 194 11.16 4.20 -8.75
C LEU A 194 12.25 3.17 -9.00
N ARG A 195 11.90 1.88 -8.98
CA ARG A 195 12.80 0.78 -9.33
C ARG A 195 12.40 0.18 -10.66
N CYS A 196 13.35 0.03 -11.59
CA CYS A 196 13.09 -0.56 -12.89
C CYS A 196 13.13 -2.09 -12.81
N ILE A 197 12.08 -2.77 -13.26
CA ILE A 197 11.93 -4.25 -13.16
C ILE A 197 13.02 -5.00 -13.97
N ASN A 198 13.58 -4.38 -15.01
CA ASN A 198 14.54 -5.00 -15.94
C ASN A 198 15.82 -4.17 -16.17
N GLY A 199 16.15 -3.25 -15.26
CA GLY A 199 17.35 -2.43 -15.40
C GLY A 199 18.00 -2.13 -14.05
N PRO A 200 19.28 -1.70 -14.04
CA PRO A 200 19.95 -1.24 -12.82
C PRO A 200 19.34 0.07 -12.29
N TYR A 201 18.50 0.72 -13.09
CA TYR A 201 17.99 2.05 -12.85
C TYR A 201 17.09 2.13 -11.61
N THR A 202 17.50 2.96 -10.67
CA THR A 202 16.67 3.48 -9.59
C THR A 202 16.61 4.99 -9.70
N ALA A 203 15.41 5.56 -9.82
CA ALA A 203 15.22 7.01 -9.79
C ALA A 203 14.67 7.41 -8.41
N VAL A 204 15.31 8.38 -7.77
CA VAL A 204 14.84 8.96 -6.51
C VAL A 204 14.47 10.41 -6.77
N ILE A 205 13.20 10.75 -6.59
CA ILE A 205 12.65 12.09 -6.80
C ILE A 205 12.22 12.64 -5.44
N SER A 206 12.75 13.80 -5.03
CA SER A 206 12.38 14.46 -3.77
C SER A 206 11.78 15.84 -4.04
N GLY A 207 10.59 16.09 -3.50
CA GLY A 207 9.80 17.30 -3.74
C GLY A 207 10.14 18.52 -2.89
N THR A 208 11.32 18.61 -2.26
CA THR A 208 11.62 19.69 -1.30
C THR A 208 12.04 21.02 -1.90
N GLU A 209 12.60 21.08 -3.10
CA GLU A 209 13.14 22.32 -3.67
C GLU A 209 13.58 22.00 -5.10
N ILE A 210 12.96 22.63 -6.11
CA ILE A 210 13.65 22.82 -7.39
C ILE A 210 14.55 24.04 -7.16
N ARG A 211 15.73 23.85 -6.60
CA ARG A 211 16.78 24.88 -6.68
C ARG A 211 17.31 24.87 -8.11
N PRO A 212 17.25 25.99 -8.85
CA PRO A 212 18.09 26.16 -10.01
C PRO A 212 19.49 26.45 -9.48
N ASP A 213 20.20 25.44 -9.00
CA ASP A 213 21.65 25.52 -9.11
C ASP A 213 21.93 25.35 -10.60
N HIS A 214 22.42 26.43 -11.21
CA HIS A 214 23.13 26.37 -12.47
C HIS A 214 24.35 25.45 -12.27
N ASN A 215 24.11 24.14 -12.34
CA ASN A 215 24.99 23.07 -12.76
C ASN A 215 24.25 21.74 -12.58
N GLU A 216 23.95 21.10 -13.71
CA GLU A 216 23.54 19.69 -13.84
C GLU A 216 22.16 19.28 -13.31
N ILE A 217 21.09 19.67 -14.02
CA ILE A 217 19.95 18.75 -14.19
C ILE A 217 20.34 17.79 -15.31
N THR A 218 21.07 16.74 -14.95
CA THR A 218 21.22 15.55 -15.80
C THR A 218 20.42 14.43 -15.14
N PRO A 219 19.44 13.82 -15.81
CA PRO A 219 18.87 12.57 -15.32
C PRO A 219 20.00 11.54 -15.28
N ARG A 220 20.57 11.25 -14.11
CA ARG A 220 21.48 10.12 -13.94
C ARG A 220 20.65 8.84 -13.98
N ILE A 221 20.46 8.35 -15.20
CA ILE A 221 20.22 6.95 -15.53
C ILE A 221 21.52 6.22 -15.17
N LEU A 222 21.59 5.65 -13.94
CA LEU A 222 22.71 4.80 -13.49
C LEU A 222 22.63 3.40 -14.08
#